data_AF-A0A7Y1CHU6-F1
#
_entry.id   AF-A0A7Y1CHU6-F1
#
_cell.length_a   1.000
_cell.length_b   1.000
_cell.length_c   1.000
_cell.angle_alpha   90.00
_cell.angle_beta   90.00
_cell.angle_gamma   90.00
#
_symmetry.space_group_name_H-M   'P 1'
#
loop_
_entity.id
_entity.type
_entity.pdbx_description
1 polymer ?
#
loop_
_entity_poly.entity_id
_entity_poly.type
_entity_poly.pdbx_seq_one_letter_code
_entity_poly.pdbx_strand_id
1 'polypeptide(L)'
;MTMDVTFPASLPLVMRHEAFAERRRQLDDQLDDENRRWWYAALEQLASQPSANTLVLLSSQCKRRFGNAEVSASPGWNRTQLARALLLEQLLEQQAGGDQLALLRQLFLWGDDQEKSVLLRVLDDLDTEGRSLELALQAGRTNNREVFAALALDNPFPARHYHDRAFHQLLLKTLGMGLDSGRVKGLAQRHSVDLNQLALEHMEEQLAAFRSVSDGLPHAIAFELLSQAQRQRLRHLCQQRRLPPHWLQHLPPDA
;
A
#
# COMPACT_ATOMS: atom_id res chain seq x y z
N MET A 1 1.06 -0.21 -48.18
CA MET A 1 0.35 0.77 -47.33
C MET A 1 0.35 0.22 -45.93
N THR A 2 1.31 0.64 -45.11
CA THR A 2 1.41 0.29 -43.70
C THR A 2 0.31 1.08 -42.99
N MET A 3 -0.68 0.40 -42.43
CA MET A 3 -1.68 1.05 -41.59
C MET A 3 -0.99 1.43 -40.29
N ASP A 4 -0.73 2.73 -40.10
CA ASP A 4 -0.42 3.29 -38.79
C ASP A 4 -1.63 3.04 -37.89
N VAL A 5 -1.55 1.99 -37.08
CA VAL A 5 -2.48 1.79 -35.98
C VAL A 5 -2.17 2.87 -34.96
N THR A 6 -2.89 3.98 -35.06
CA THR A 6 -2.88 5.05 -34.07
C THR A 6 -3.59 4.49 -32.84
N PHE A 7 -2.82 3.94 -31.90
CA PHE A 7 -3.35 3.60 -30.59
C PHE A 7 -3.87 4.90 -29.96
N PRO A 8 -5.11 4.95 -29.44
CA PRO A 8 -5.59 6.13 -28.75
C PRO A 8 -4.60 6.42 -27.61
N ALA A 9 -4.18 7.68 -27.49
CA ALA A 9 -3.33 8.10 -26.40
C ALA A 9 -3.99 7.69 -25.08
N SER A 10 -3.27 6.93 -24.26
CA SER A 10 -3.72 6.56 -22.93
C SER A 10 -4.14 7.82 -22.19
N LEU A 11 -5.34 7.85 -21.62
CA LEU A 11 -5.76 8.97 -20.78
C LEU A 11 -4.70 9.21 -19.68
N PRO A 12 -4.46 10.45 -19.23
CA PRO A 12 -3.61 10.70 -18.09
C PRO A 12 -4.26 10.18 -16.80
N LEU A 13 -3.44 9.87 -15.80
CA LEU A 13 -3.87 9.55 -14.44
C LEU A 13 -4.37 10.81 -13.73
N VAL A 14 -5.40 10.64 -12.91
CA VAL A 14 -5.94 11.74 -12.09
C VAL A 14 -5.25 11.71 -10.73
N MET A 15 -4.41 12.71 -10.48
CA MET A 15 -3.59 12.82 -9.27
C MET A 15 -4.22 13.71 -8.19
N ARG A 16 -3.97 13.39 -6.92
CA ARG A 16 -4.33 14.21 -5.76
C ARG A 16 -3.24 15.24 -5.48
N HIS A 17 -3.21 16.33 -6.27
CA HIS A 17 -2.20 17.39 -6.17
C HIS A 17 -2.07 18.00 -4.77
N GLU A 18 -3.17 18.12 -4.02
CA GLU A 18 -3.15 18.62 -2.63
C GLU A 18 -2.29 17.75 -1.69
N ALA A 19 -2.28 16.43 -1.88
CA ALA A 19 -1.50 15.51 -1.07
C ALA A 19 0.00 15.61 -1.39
N PHE A 20 0.34 15.88 -2.65
CA PHE A 20 1.74 16.13 -3.05
C PHE A 20 2.22 17.53 -2.65
N ALA A 21 1.37 18.55 -2.74
CA ALA A 21 1.67 19.88 -2.23
C ALA A 21 1.99 19.84 -0.73
N GLU A 22 1.25 19.04 0.05
CA GLU A 22 1.55 18.83 1.47
C GLU A 22 2.92 18.15 1.68
N ARG A 23 3.20 17.07 0.95
CA ARG A 23 4.51 16.39 1.02
C ARG A 23 5.67 17.32 0.64
N ARG A 24 5.45 18.21 -0.32
CA ARG A 24 6.42 19.22 -0.74
C ARG A 24 6.74 20.18 0.39
N ARG A 25 5.73 20.73 1.07
CA ARG A 25 5.91 21.57 2.26
C ARG A 25 6.68 20.84 3.35
N GLN A 26 6.26 19.61 3.67
CA GLN A 26 6.89 18.79 4.71
C GLN A 26 8.37 18.48 4.41
N LEU A 27 8.73 18.23 3.15
CA LEU A 27 10.12 18.05 2.77
C LEU A 27 10.89 19.37 2.87
N ASP A 28 10.36 20.44 2.28
CA ASP A 28 11.01 21.75 2.23
C ASP A 28 11.30 22.29 3.64
N ASP A 29 10.41 22.08 4.62
CA ASP A 29 10.63 22.49 6.01
C ASP A 29 11.77 21.74 6.72
N GLN A 30 12.26 20.63 6.13
CA GLN A 30 13.29 19.76 6.70
C GLN A 30 14.65 19.85 5.99
N LEU A 31 14.76 20.71 4.97
CA LEU A 31 15.98 20.91 4.19
C LEU A 31 16.70 22.20 4.61
N ASP A 32 17.99 22.07 4.90
CA ASP A 32 18.92 23.21 4.95
C ASP A 32 19.14 23.84 3.55
N ASP A 33 19.81 24.98 3.50
CA ASP A 33 20.02 25.75 2.27
C ASP A 33 20.82 25.00 1.19
N GLU A 34 21.73 24.09 1.58
CA GLU A 34 22.51 23.32 0.62
C GLU A 34 21.63 22.24 -0.03
N ASN A 35 20.91 21.50 0.79
CA ASN A 35 20.00 20.44 0.38
C ASN A 35 18.81 20.99 -0.41
N ARG A 36 18.28 22.15 -0.03
CA ARG A 36 17.21 22.84 -0.76
C ARG A 36 17.65 23.25 -2.16
N ARG A 37 18.83 23.85 -2.31
CA ARG A 37 19.37 24.24 -3.63
C ARG A 37 19.56 23.02 -4.54
N TRP A 38 20.13 21.94 -4.01
CA TRP A 38 20.27 20.69 -4.76
C TRP A 38 18.92 20.09 -5.14
N TRP A 39 17.95 20.11 -4.23
CA TRP A 39 16.62 19.56 -4.47
C TRP A 39 15.91 20.26 -5.62
N TYR A 40 15.89 21.60 -5.64
CA TYR A 40 15.30 22.33 -6.76
C TYR A 40 16.07 22.09 -8.08
N ALA A 41 17.41 22.01 -8.05
CA ALA A 41 18.18 21.65 -9.23
C ALA A 41 17.86 20.22 -9.74
N ALA A 42 17.59 19.26 -8.84
CA ALA A 42 17.16 17.92 -9.21
C ALA A 42 15.77 17.92 -9.87
N LEU A 43 14.83 18.71 -9.35
CA LEU A 43 13.51 18.88 -9.96
C LEU A 43 13.63 19.54 -11.36
N GLU A 44 14.46 20.57 -11.52
CA GLU A 44 14.74 21.18 -12.82
C GLU A 44 15.37 20.19 -13.80
N GLN A 45 16.32 19.38 -13.33
CA GLN A 45 16.93 18.32 -14.14
C GLN A 45 15.87 17.33 -14.65
N LEU A 46 14.96 16.86 -13.78
CA LEU A 46 13.88 15.97 -14.17
C LEU A 46 12.92 16.61 -15.17
N ALA A 47 12.59 17.90 -14.99
CA ALA A 47 11.75 18.65 -15.93
C ALA A 47 12.39 18.75 -17.32
N SER A 48 13.71 18.98 -17.39
CA SER A 48 14.43 19.10 -18.66
C SER A 48 14.63 17.76 -19.39
N GLN A 49 14.68 16.64 -18.65
CA GLN A 49 14.91 15.30 -19.19
C GLN A 49 13.96 14.28 -18.52
N PRO A 50 12.64 14.34 -18.80
CA PRO A 50 11.64 13.53 -18.12
C PRO A 50 11.73 12.07 -18.59
N SER A 51 12.45 11.24 -17.84
CA SER A 51 12.59 9.82 -18.15
C SER A 51 12.68 8.97 -16.88
N ALA A 52 12.35 7.67 -17.01
CA ALA A 52 12.55 6.70 -15.94
C ALA A 52 14.02 6.64 -15.47
N ASN A 53 14.98 6.74 -16.39
CA ASN A 53 16.40 6.72 -16.08
C ASN A 53 16.82 7.93 -15.24
N THR A 54 16.33 9.12 -15.60
CA THR A 54 16.56 10.35 -14.83
C THR A 54 15.98 10.21 -13.42
N LEU A 55 14.75 9.70 -13.30
CA LEU A 55 14.11 9.50 -12.00
C LEU A 55 14.89 8.51 -11.12
N VAL A 56 15.29 7.34 -11.65
CA VAL A 56 16.06 6.33 -10.89
C VAL A 56 17.41 6.89 -10.43
N LEU A 57 18.09 7.65 -11.29
CA LEU A 57 19.32 8.34 -10.94
C LEU A 57 19.11 9.33 -9.79
N LEU A 58 18.11 10.20 -9.88
CA LEU A 58 17.81 11.20 -8.86
C LEU A 58 17.32 10.57 -7.55
N SER A 59 16.51 9.51 -7.64
CA SER A 59 16.09 8.69 -6.49
C SER A 59 17.30 8.14 -5.71
N SER A 60 18.29 7.61 -6.42
CA SER A 60 19.53 7.12 -5.82
C SER A 60 20.36 8.24 -5.17
N GLN A 61 20.34 9.44 -5.74
CA GLN A 61 21.00 10.61 -5.15
C GLN A 61 20.25 11.10 -3.89
N CYS A 62 18.92 11.14 -3.90
CA CYS A 62 18.10 11.49 -2.72
C CYS A 62 18.46 10.61 -1.53
N LYS A 63 18.56 9.29 -1.74
CA LYS A 63 18.93 8.33 -0.69
C LYS A 63 20.30 8.64 -0.05
N ARG A 64 21.30 8.97 -0.86
CA ARG A 64 22.65 9.33 -0.38
C ARG A 64 22.68 10.66 0.35
N ARG A 65 21.86 11.62 -0.09
CA ARG A 65 21.90 13.00 0.39
C ARG A 65 21.04 13.24 1.62
N PHE A 66 19.79 12.76 1.60
CA PHE A 66 18.83 13.00 2.69
C PHE A 66 18.84 11.90 3.75
N GLY A 67 19.30 10.71 3.40
CA GLY A 67 19.30 9.54 4.27
C GLY A 67 17.88 9.13 4.70
N ASN A 68 17.79 8.41 5.82
CA ASN A 68 16.54 7.86 6.33
C ASN A 68 15.99 8.62 7.56
N ALA A 69 16.38 9.89 7.74
CA ALA A 69 15.88 10.70 8.85
C ALA A 69 14.37 10.90 8.72
N GLU A 70 13.63 10.54 9.77
CA GLU A 70 12.19 10.70 9.84
C GLU A 70 11.79 12.17 9.79
N VAL A 71 10.60 12.42 9.25
CA VAL A 71 10.01 13.75 9.14
C VAL A 71 8.98 13.90 10.26
N SER A 72 9.23 14.79 11.21
CA SER A 72 8.38 14.91 12.41
C SER A 72 6.91 15.23 12.09
N ALA A 73 6.66 16.01 11.05
CA ALA A 73 5.32 16.36 10.59
C ALA A 73 4.60 15.20 9.86
N SER A 74 5.30 14.11 9.53
CA SER A 74 4.79 13.00 8.73
C SER A 74 5.30 11.66 9.29
N PRO A 75 4.69 11.17 10.40
CA PRO A 75 5.12 9.93 11.05
C PRO A 75 5.19 8.75 10.08
N GLY A 76 6.29 7.99 10.14
CA GLY A 76 6.54 6.85 9.24
C GLY A 76 7.00 7.25 7.83
N TRP A 77 7.23 8.54 7.56
CA TRP A 77 7.93 9.02 6.36
C TRP A 77 9.31 9.54 6.72
N ASN A 78 10.27 9.31 5.82
CA ASN A 78 11.56 9.98 5.85
C ASN A 78 11.74 10.91 4.64
N ARG A 79 12.74 11.78 4.72
CA ARG A 79 13.03 12.77 3.67
C ARG A 79 13.25 12.14 2.29
N THR A 80 13.96 11.01 2.21
CA THR A 80 14.17 10.28 0.95
C THR A 80 12.85 9.78 0.34
N GLN A 81 11.93 9.28 1.17
CA GLN A 81 10.64 8.79 0.72
C GLN A 81 9.74 9.93 0.21
N LEU A 82 9.72 11.08 0.89
CA LEU A 82 9.00 12.26 0.41
C LEU A 82 9.57 12.75 -0.92
N ALA A 83 10.90 12.87 -1.03
CA ALA A 83 11.54 13.29 -2.27
C ALA A 83 11.21 12.34 -3.43
N ARG A 84 11.29 11.01 -3.22
CA ARG A 84 10.93 10.01 -4.23
C ARG A 84 9.46 10.11 -4.67
N ALA A 85 8.54 10.37 -3.74
CA ALA A 85 7.13 10.59 -4.07
C ALA A 85 6.93 11.82 -4.96
N LEU A 86 7.63 12.92 -4.67
CA LEU A 86 7.57 14.16 -5.46
C LEU A 86 8.22 14.02 -6.84
N LEU A 87 9.30 13.23 -6.96
CA LEU A 87 9.89 12.90 -8.27
C LEU A 87 8.91 12.08 -9.13
N LEU A 88 8.14 11.15 -8.52
CA LEU A 88 7.12 10.38 -9.23
C LEU A 88 5.99 11.28 -9.74
N GLU A 89 5.43 12.15 -8.90
CA GLU A 89 4.43 13.15 -9.29
C GLU A 89 4.92 13.94 -10.50
N GLN A 90 6.08 14.59 -10.37
CA GLN A 90 6.60 15.47 -11.41
C GLN A 90 6.87 14.73 -12.73
N LEU A 91 7.45 13.53 -12.67
CA LEU A 91 7.69 12.76 -13.90
C LEU A 91 6.38 12.43 -14.61
N LEU A 92 5.34 12.03 -13.87
CA LEU A 92 4.07 11.69 -14.48
C LEU A 92 3.38 12.94 -15.05
N GLU A 93 3.39 14.08 -14.35
CA GLU A 93 2.87 15.35 -14.88
C GLU A 93 3.51 15.74 -16.22
N GLN A 94 4.84 15.60 -16.32
CA GLN A 94 5.58 15.87 -17.56
C GLN A 94 5.32 14.84 -18.68
N GLN A 95 4.76 13.67 -18.33
CA GLN A 95 4.44 12.58 -19.24
C GLN A 95 2.91 12.42 -19.44
N ALA A 96 2.12 13.49 -19.25
CA ALA A 96 0.66 13.44 -19.37
C ALA A 96 0.14 13.00 -20.76
N GLY A 97 0.93 13.19 -21.81
CA GLY A 97 0.62 12.69 -23.16
C GLY A 97 1.18 11.30 -23.49
N GLY A 98 1.92 10.67 -22.57
CA GLY A 98 2.54 9.36 -22.73
C GLY A 98 1.80 8.25 -21.98
N ASP A 99 2.29 7.02 -22.09
CA ASP A 99 1.74 5.88 -21.35
C ASP A 99 2.26 5.85 -19.90
N GLN A 100 1.62 6.64 -19.04
CA GLN A 100 1.93 6.72 -17.60
C GLN A 100 1.78 5.37 -16.88
N LEU A 101 0.87 4.50 -17.31
CA LEU A 101 0.68 3.18 -16.72
C LEU A 101 1.86 2.26 -17.04
N ALA A 102 2.32 2.25 -18.29
CA ALA A 102 3.53 1.53 -18.68
C ALA A 102 4.75 2.06 -17.91
N LEU A 103 4.86 3.37 -17.75
CA LEU A 103 5.94 4.00 -16.99
C LEU A 103 5.93 3.58 -15.51
N LEU A 104 4.78 3.62 -14.83
CA LEU A 104 4.67 3.15 -13.45
C LEU A 104 5.04 1.67 -13.32
N ARG A 105 4.58 0.82 -14.25
CA ARG A 105 4.95 -0.61 -14.28
C ARG A 105 6.45 -0.80 -14.47
N GLN A 106 7.06 -0.05 -15.38
CA GLN A 106 8.50 -0.08 -15.61
C GLN A 106 9.28 0.32 -14.36
N LEU A 107 8.92 1.44 -13.73
CA LEU A 107 9.54 1.89 -12.48
C LEU A 107 9.38 0.88 -11.34
N PHE A 108 8.20 0.27 -11.22
CA PHE A 108 7.95 -0.79 -10.24
C PHE A 108 8.81 -2.03 -10.50
N LEU A 109 9.04 -2.42 -11.76
CA LEU A 109 9.86 -3.58 -12.09
C LEU A 109 11.36 -3.34 -11.85
N TRP A 110 11.84 -2.14 -12.17
CA TRP A 110 13.26 -1.80 -12.08
C TRP A 110 13.72 -1.38 -10.70
N GLY A 111 12.84 -0.75 -9.91
CA GLY A 111 13.20 -0.14 -8.64
C GLY A 111 13.67 -1.13 -7.58
N ASP A 112 14.50 -0.64 -6.66
CA ASP A 112 14.78 -1.34 -5.41
C ASP A 112 13.53 -1.43 -4.52
N ASP A 113 13.60 -2.22 -3.44
CA ASP A 113 12.43 -2.43 -2.56
C ASP A 113 11.93 -1.13 -1.90
N GLN A 114 12.81 -0.16 -1.66
CA GLN A 114 12.44 1.13 -1.08
C GLN A 114 11.75 2.03 -2.10
N GLU A 115 12.20 2.01 -3.36
CA GLU A 115 11.58 2.72 -4.47
C GLU A 115 10.18 2.17 -4.78
N LYS A 116 10.08 0.84 -4.88
CA LYS A 116 8.81 0.13 -5.01
C LYS A 116 7.86 0.49 -3.88
N SER A 117 8.35 0.49 -2.64
CA SER A 117 7.55 0.82 -1.47
C SER A 117 7.02 2.26 -1.52
N VAL A 118 7.83 3.23 -1.93
CA VAL A 118 7.35 4.62 -2.08
C VAL A 118 6.27 4.71 -3.16
N LEU A 119 6.51 4.11 -4.33
CA LEU A 119 5.53 4.10 -5.43
C LEU A 119 4.19 3.55 -4.95
N LEU A 120 4.19 2.41 -4.26
CA LEU A 120 2.97 1.79 -3.75
C LEU A 120 2.29 2.66 -2.68
N ARG A 121 3.05 3.26 -1.75
CA ARG A 121 2.51 4.12 -0.69
C ARG A 121 1.78 5.36 -1.21
N VAL A 122 2.17 5.87 -2.39
CA VAL A 122 1.51 7.03 -3.01
C VAL A 122 0.60 6.64 -4.18
N LEU A 123 0.37 5.36 -4.44
CA LEU A 123 -0.36 4.91 -5.63
C LEU A 123 -1.79 5.49 -5.70
N ASP A 124 -2.48 5.57 -4.56
CA ASP A 124 -3.80 6.20 -4.45
C ASP A 124 -3.80 7.71 -4.71
N ASP A 125 -2.68 8.39 -4.43
CA ASP A 125 -2.52 9.81 -4.74
C ASP A 125 -2.12 10.01 -6.21
N LEU A 126 -1.36 9.08 -6.80
CA LEU A 126 -0.97 9.13 -8.22
C LEU A 126 -2.12 8.75 -9.15
N ASP A 127 -3.09 7.96 -8.70
CA ASP A 127 -4.15 7.40 -9.52
C ASP A 127 -5.43 7.19 -8.71
N THR A 128 -6.22 8.26 -8.63
CA THR A 128 -7.50 8.28 -7.90
C THR A 128 -8.62 7.50 -8.59
N GLU A 129 -8.44 7.13 -9.87
CA GLU A 129 -9.43 6.38 -10.67
C GLU A 129 -9.15 4.88 -10.70
N GLY A 130 -8.04 4.41 -10.13
CA GLY A 130 -7.72 2.99 -10.00
C GLY A 130 -7.25 2.31 -11.28
N ARG A 131 -6.76 3.06 -12.27
CA ARG A 131 -6.27 2.53 -13.55
C ARG A 131 -5.01 1.65 -13.41
N SER A 132 -4.32 1.78 -12.29
CA SER A 132 -3.12 1.05 -11.87
C SER A 132 -3.46 -0.23 -11.12
N LEU A 133 -4.71 -0.69 -11.15
CA LEU A 133 -5.18 -1.90 -10.46
C LEU A 133 -4.28 -3.11 -10.77
N GLU A 134 -3.94 -3.33 -12.04
CA GLU A 134 -3.07 -4.46 -12.43
C GLU A 134 -1.67 -4.39 -11.81
N LEU A 135 -1.11 -3.18 -11.69
CA LEU A 135 0.18 -2.98 -11.01
C LEU A 135 0.06 -3.32 -9.52
N ALA A 136 -1.00 -2.85 -8.87
CA ALA A 136 -1.25 -3.16 -7.46
C ALA A 136 -1.47 -4.66 -7.22
N LEU A 137 -2.26 -5.33 -8.07
CA LEU A 137 -2.48 -6.78 -8.01
C LEU A 137 -1.17 -7.56 -8.23
N GLN A 138 -0.32 -7.11 -9.16
CA GLN A 138 1.02 -7.67 -9.35
C GLN A 138 1.88 -7.49 -8.10
N ALA A 139 1.90 -6.29 -7.52
CA ALA A 139 2.65 -6.01 -6.30
C ALA A 139 2.17 -6.87 -5.12
N GLY A 140 0.86 -7.13 -5.00
CA GLY A 140 0.29 -8.00 -3.99
C GLY A 140 0.78 -9.46 -4.04
N ARG A 141 1.36 -9.90 -5.17
CA ARG A 141 1.95 -11.25 -5.31
C ARG A 141 3.37 -11.35 -4.76
N THR A 142 4.03 -10.24 -4.43
CA THR A 142 5.41 -10.25 -3.91
C THR A 142 5.55 -11.01 -2.59
N ASN A 143 6.69 -11.69 -2.39
CA ASN A 143 7.07 -12.27 -1.09
C ASN A 143 7.94 -11.32 -0.26
N ASN A 144 8.32 -10.16 -0.83
CA ASN A 144 9.05 -9.14 -0.08
C ASN A 144 8.11 -8.46 0.92
N ARG A 145 8.39 -8.62 2.21
CA ARG A 145 7.56 -8.09 3.30
C ARG A 145 7.47 -6.55 3.29
N GLU A 146 8.54 -5.84 2.96
CA GLU A 146 8.56 -4.37 2.91
C GLU A 146 7.66 -3.85 1.79
N VAL A 147 7.85 -4.37 0.58
CA VAL A 147 7.06 -3.98 -0.60
C VAL A 147 5.59 -4.34 -0.43
N PHE A 148 5.30 -5.54 0.11
CA PHE A 148 3.92 -5.93 0.39
C PHE A 148 3.26 -5.02 1.43
N ALA A 149 3.96 -4.70 2.52
CA ALA A 149 3.45 -3.81 3.57
C ALA A 149 3.12 -2.42 3.03
N ALA A 150 3.92 -1.87 2.11
CA ALA A 150 3.66 -0.59 1.46
C ALA A 150 2.36 -0.57 0.63
N LEU A 151 1.96 -1.71 0.06
CA LEU A 151 0.67 -1.86 -0.62
C LEU A 151 -0.48 -2.10 0.36
N ALA A 152 -0.27 -2.93 1.39
CA ALA A 152 -1.34 -3.44 2.22
C ALA A 152 -1.69 -2.52 3.41
N LEU A 153 -0.69 -1.87 4.00
CA LEU A 153 -0.83 -1.11 5.24
C LEU A 153 -0.87 0.39 4.96
N ASP A 154 -1.78 1.09 5.64
CA ASP A 154 -2.00 2.53 5.52
C ASP A 154 -2.20 3.06 4.10
N ASN A 155 -2.62 2.18 3.19
CA ASN A 155 -2.81 2.49 1.79
C ASN A 155 -4.31 2.38 1.43
N PRO A 156 -4.96 3.48 1.01
CA PRO A 156 -6.36 3.44 0.60
C PRO A 156 -6.62 2.73 -0.74
N PHE A 157 -5.59 2.55 -1.58
CA PHE A 157 -5.76 2.05 -2.96
C PHE A 157 -6.49 0.70 -3.02
N PRO A 158 -6.07 -0.35 -2.26
CA PRO A 158 -6.76 -1.64 -2.34
C PRO A 158 -8.20 -1.54 -1.87
N ALA A 159 -8.47 -0.78 -0.82
CA ALA A 159 -9.82 -0.62 -0.30
C ALA A 159 -10.78 0.06 -1.28
N ARG A 160 -10.28 0.95 -2.14
CA ARG A 160 -11.09 1.67 -3.13
C ARG A 160 -11.26 0.91 -4.43
N HIS A 161 -10.23 0.21 -4.89
CA HIS A 161 -10.18 -0.31 -6.26
C HIS A 161 -10.18 -1.84 -6.35
N TYR A 162 -9.87 -2.57 -5.28
CA TYR A 162 -9.95 -4.04 -5.35
C TYR A 162 -11.40 -4.50 -5.30
N HIS A 163 -11.67 -5.55 -6.07
CA HIS A 163 -12.86 -6.37 -5.86
C HIS A 163 -12.66 -7.23 -4.59
N ASP A 164 -13.76 -7.71 -4.02
CA ASP A 164 -13.76 -8.31 -2.67
C ASP A 164 -12.81 -9.50 -2.57
N ARG A 165 -12.79 -10.40 -3.56
CA ARG A 165 -11.86 -11.54 -3.57
C ARG A 165 -10.40 -11.12 -3.48
N ALA A 166 -9.96 -10.12 -4.24
CA ALA A 166 -8.59 -9.62 -4.18
C ALA A 166 -8.30 -8.95 -2.83
N PHE A 167 -9.27 -8.21 -2.27
CA PHE A 167 -9.12 -7.59 -0.96
C PHE A 167 -8.99 -8.64 0.16
N HIS A 168 -9.82 -9.69 0.14
CA HIS A 168 -9.72 -10.81 1.09
C HIS A 168 -8.35 -11.49 1.01
N GLN A 169 -7.85 -11.75 -0.21
CA GLN A 169 -6.52 -12.35 -0.40
C GLN A 169 -5.38 -11.45 0.13
N LEU A 170 -5.49 -10.14 -0.09
CA LEU A 170 -4.56 -9.17 0.49
C LEU A 170 -4.57 -9.25 2.03
N LEU A 171 -5.76 -9.29 2.65
CA LEU A 171 -5.89 -9.38 4.11
C LEU A 171 -5.34 -10.69 4.67
N LEU A 172 -5.69 -11.84 4.09
CA LEU A 172 -5.17 -13.14 4.50
C LEU A 172 -3.64 -13.20 4.38
N LYS A 173 -3.08 -12.63 3.31
CA LYS A 173 -1.63 -12.55 3.14
C LYS A 173 -0.98 -11.59 4.15
N THR A 174 -1.64 -10.48 4.49
CA THR A 174 -1.22 -9.57 5.56
C THR A 174 -1.09 -10.31 6.89
N LEU A 175 -2.10 -11.10 7.25
CA LEU A 175 -2.10 -11.94 8.45
C LEU A 175 -1.01 -13.03 8.38
N GLY A 176 -0.90 -13.73 7.25
CA GLY A 176 0.10 -14.77 7.03
C GLY A 176 1.55 -14.27 7.05
N MET A 177 1.76 -13.01 6.67
CA MET A 177 3.04 -12.32 6.81
C MET A 177 3.28 -11.76 8.23
N GLY A 178 2.34 -11.89 9.16
CA GLY A 178 2.47 -11.32 10.51
C GLY A 178 2.58 -9.80 10.50
N LEU A 179 1.87 -9.15 9.58
CA LEU A 179 1.71 -7.70 9.53
C LEU A 179 0.47 -7.28 10.32
N ASP A 180 0.44 -6.03 10.76
CA ASP A 180 -0.69 -5.48 11.53
C ASP A 180 -1.89 -5.22 10.61
N SER A 181 -2.82 -6.18 10.60
CA SER A 181 -4.07 -6.11 9.84
C SER A 181 -4.96 -4.92 10.24
N GLY A 182 -4.80 -4.37 11.45
CA GLY A 182 -5.54 -3.18 11.89
C GLY A 182 -5.19 -1.92 11.10
N ARG A 183 -4.04 -1.92 10.41
CA ARG A 183 -3.60 -0.82 9.53
C ARG A 183 -4.08 -0.98 8.08
N VAL A 184 -4.78 -2.06 7.75
CA VAL A 184 -5.42 -2.22 6.42
C VAL A 184 -6.61 -1.27 6.34
N LYS A 185 -6.53 -0.27 5.46
CA LYS A 185 -7.59 0.73 5.30
C LYS A 185 -8.85 0.07 4.71
N GLY A 186 -10.02 0.59 5.09
CA GLY A 186 -11.31 0.13 4.56
C GLY A 186 -11.79 -1.23 5.05
N LEU A 187 -11.07 -1.88 5.98
CA LEU A 187 -11.41 -3.23 6.44
C LEU A 187 -12.82 -3.33 7.02
N ALA A 188 -13.21 -2.39 7.90
CA ALA A 188 -14.54 -2.38 8.52
C ALA A 188 -15.68 -2.31 7.48
N GLN A 189 -15.49 -1.54 6.39
CA GLN A 189 -16.49 -1.42 5.32
C GLN A 189 -16.53 -2.65 4.41
N ARG A 190 -15.48 -3.47 4.42
CA ARG A 190 -15.31 -4.69 3.60
C ARG A 190 -15.61 -5.96 4.39
N HIS A 191 -16.01 -5.84 5.65
CA HIS A 191 -16.47 -6.98 6.44
C HIS A 191 -17.68 -7.65 5.76
N SER A 192 -17.65 -8.97 5.71
CA SER A 192 -18.67 -9.78 5.06
C SER A 192 -18.69 -11.19 5.65
N VAL A 193 -19.78 -11.92 5.41
CA VAL A 193 -19.88 -13.34 5.79
C VAL A 193 -18.78 -14.17 5.12
N ASP A 194 -18.47 -13.87 3.86
CA ASP A 194 -17.39 -14.54 3.11
C ASP A 194 -16.02 -14.28 3.73
N LEU A 195 -15.74 -13.03 4.14
CA LEU A 195 -14.48 -12.70 4.81
C LEU A 195 -14.38 -13.39 6.17
N ASN A 196 -15.47 -13.44 6.94
CA ASN A 196 -15.53 -14.18 8.19
C ASN A 196 -15.20 -15.66 7.98
N GLN A 197 -15.79 -16.28 6.96
CA GLN A 197 -15.53 -17.69 6.65
C GLN A 197 -14.04 -17.92 6.36
N LEU A 198 -13.44 -17.10 5.50
CA LEU A 198 -12.02 -17.17 5.17
C LEU A 198 -11.11 -16.93 6.39
N ALA A 199 -11.46 -16.00 7.28
CA ALA A 199 -10.71 -15.73 8.50
C ALA A 199 -10.78 -16.91 9.48
N LEU A 200 -11.95 -17.54 9.62
CA LEU A 200 -12.14 -18.72 10.46
C LEU A 200 -11.42 -19.95 9.89
N GLU A 201 -11.43 -20.15 8.58
CA GLU A 201 -10.63 -21.19 7.91
C GLU A 201 -9.14 -20.99 8.17
N HIS A 202 -8.64 -19.76 8.03
CA HIS A 202 -7.25 -19.43 8.33
C HIS A 202 -6.88 -19.70 9.79
N MET A 203 -7.77 -19.37 10.73
CA MET A 203 -7.62 -19.72 12.15
C MET A 203 -7.47 -21.23 12.34
N GLU A 204 -8.34 -22.02 11.71
CA GLU A 204 -8.35 -23.47 11.84
C GLU A 204 -7.09 -24.10 11.24
N GLU A 205 -6.59 -23.59 10.11
CA GLU A 205 -5.31 -23.98 9.54
C GLU A 205 -4.14 -23.71 10.48
N GLN A 206 -4.11 -22.55 11.14
CA GLN A 206 -3.08 -22.21 12.14
C GLN A 206 -3.14 -23.19 13.32
N LEU A 207 -4.33 -23.42 13.86
CA LEU A 207 -4.55 -24.32 14.99
C LEU A 207 -4.25 -25.79 14.66
N ALA A 208 -4.56 -26.26 13.45
CA ALA A 208 -4.26 -27.61 12.99
C ALA A 208 -2.76 -27.84 12.80
N ALA A 209 -2.03 -26.79 12.41
CA ALA A 209 -0.57 -26.79 12.30
C ALA A 209 0.15 -26.54 13.65
N PHE A 210 -0.57 -26.53 14.78
CA PHE A 210 -0.03 -26.20 16.11
C PHE A 210 0.70 -24.84 16.17
N ARG A 211 0.29 -23.88 15.32
CA ARG A 211 0.78 -22.51 15.33
C ARG A 211 -0.13 -21.64 16.19
N SER A 212 0.42 -20.56 16.75
CA SER A 212 -0.40 -19.53 17.39
C SER A 212 -1.26 -18.82 16.34
N VAL A 213 -2.51 -18.53 16.71
CA VAL A 213 -3.40 -17.72 15.88
C VAL A 213 -2.88 -16.28 15.85
N SER A 214 -2.96 -15.63 14.69
CA SER A 214 -2.47 -14.26 14.53
C SER A 214 -3.26 -13.29 15.43
N ASP A 215 -2.57 -12.45 16.19
CA ASP A 215 -3.21 -11.43 17.05
C ASP A 215 -4.02 -10.41 16.25
N GLY A 216 -3.69 -10.22 14.97
CA GLY A 216 -4.45 -9.37 14.06
C GLY A 216 -5.68 -10.04 13.45
N LEU A 217 -5.88 -11.35 13.64
CA LEU A 217 -6.99 -12.08 13.03
C LEU A 217 -8.38 -11.55 13.45
N PRO A 218 -8.63 -11.16 14.72
CA PRO A 218 -9.90 -10.58 15.12
C PRO A 218 -10.33 -9.37 14.29
N HIS A 219 -9.39 -8.56 13.76
CA HIS A 219 -9.73 -7.43 12.89
C HIS A 219 -10.42 -7.85 11.58
N ALA A 220 -10.19 -9.08 11.12
CA ALA A 220 -10.81 -9.63 9.92
C ALA A 220 -12.23 -10.17 10.16
N ILE A 221 -12.68 -10.24 11.43
CA ILE A 221 -13.95 -10.86 11.81
C ILE A 221 -14.96 -9.77 12.20
N ALA A 222 -16.05 -9.70 11.46
CA ALA A 222 -17.28 -9.03 11.90
C ALA A 222 -18.07 -9.97 12.82
N PHE A 223 -17.86 -9.84 14.13
CA PHE A 223 -18.43 -10.74 15.14
C PHE A 223 -19.96 -10.73 15.16
N GLU A 224 -20.57 -9.61 14.79
CA GLU A 224 -22.01 -9.41 14.63
C GLU A 224 -22.62 -10.21 13.47
N LEU A 225 -21.81 -10.55 12.46
CA LEU A 225 -22.23 -11.37 11.31
C LEU A 225 -22.05 -12.88 11.55
N LEU A 226 -21.47 -13.28 12.69
CA LEU A 226 -21.26 -14.69 13.01
C LEU A 226 -22.58 -15.39 13.38
N SER A 227 -22.77 -16.56 12.77
CA SER A 227 -23.82 -17.51 13.19
C SER A 227 -23.64 -17.92 14.67
N GLN A 228 -24.72 -18.39 15.29
CA GLN A 228 -24.67 -18.91 16.65
C GLN A 228 -23.67 -20.07 16.80
N ALA A 229 -23.60 -20.97 15.80
CA ALA A 229 -22.66 -22.08 15.79
C ALA A 229 -21.19 -21.60 15.75
N GLN A 230 -20.88 -20.60 14.91
CA GLN A 230 -19.53 -20.01 14.87
C GLN A 230 -19.17 -19.34 16.20
N ARG A 231 -20.09 -18.57 16.81
CA ARG A 231 -19.86 -17.96 18.13
C ARG A 231 -19.60 -19.00 19.23
N GLN A 232 -20.42 -20.05 19.29
CA GLN A 232 -20.24 -21.15 20.23
C GLN A 232 -18.90 -21.86 20.01
N ARG A 233 -18.51 -22.08 18.75
CA ARG A 233 -17.21 -22.68 18.39
C ARG A 233 -16.03 -21.85 18.90
N LEU A 234 -16.05 -20.54 18.69
CA LEU A 234 -15.00 -19.64 19.17
C LEU A 234 -14.91 -19.62 20.71
N ARG A 235 -16.06 -19.59 21.41
CA ARG A 235 -16.09 -19.69 22.89
C ARG A 235 -15.45 -21.00 23.37
N HIS A 236 -15.79 -22.12 22.72
CA HIS A 236 -15.21 -23.42 23.06
C HIS A 236 -13.69 -23.45 22.88
N LEU A 237 -13.17 -22.87 21.78
CA LEU A 237 -11.73 -22.77 21.54
C LEU A 237 -11.03 -21.89 22.59
N CYS A 238 -11.66 -20.81 23.06
CA CYS A 238 -11.15 -19.99 24.16
C CYS A 238 -11.11 -20.77 25.49
N GLN A 239 -12.16 -21.53 25.82
CA GLN A 239 -12.21 -22.38 27.03
C GLN A 239 -11.12 -23.45 27.03
N GLN A 240 -10.82 -24.02 25.86
CA GLN A 240 -9.73 -24.97 25.65
C GLN A 240 -8.33 -24.32 25.66
N ARG A 241 -8.23 -22.99 25.86
CA ARG A 241 -7.00 -22.20 25.77
C ARG A 241 -6.27 -22.33 24.42
N ARG A 242 -7.02 -22.64 23.35
CA ARG A 242 -6.50 -22.68 21.98
C ARG A 242 -6.52 -21.31 21.32
N LEU A 243 -7.42 -20.43 21.76
CA LEU A 243 -7.45 -19.02 21.40
C LEU A 243 -7.10 -18.13 22.60
N PRO A 244 -6.49 -16.95 22.36
CA PRO A 244 -6.22 -15.99 23.41
C PRO A 244 -7.50 -15.54 24.15
N PRO A 245 -7.46 -15.28 25.47
CA PRO A 245 -8.65 -14.89 26.24
C PRO A 245 -9.30 -13.58 25.78
N HIS A 246 -8.55 -12.66 25.16
CA HIS A 246 -9.10 -11.38 24.68
C HIS A 246 -10.19 -11.56 23.62
N TRP A 247 -10.22 -12.71 22.91
CA TRP A 247 -11.28 -13.04 21.95
C TRP A 247 -12.68 -13.05 22.57
N LEU A 248 -12.80 -13.36 23.87
CA LEU A 248 -14.08 -13.35 24.58
C LEU A 248 -14.69 -11.96 24.67
N GLN A 249 -13.89 -10.89 24.58
CA GLN A 249 -14.39 -9.50 24.61
C GLN A 249 -15.26 -9.19 23.40
N HIS A 250 -15.06 -9.89 22.28
CA HIS A 250 -15.84 -9.74 21.05
C HIS A 250 -17.08 -10.63 20.97
N LEU A 251 -17.28 -11.52 21.96
CA LEU A 251 -18.35 -12.52 21.99
C LEU A 251 -19.23 -12.30 23.23
N PRO A 252 -20.06 -11.24 23.28
CA PRO A 252 -20.92 -10.98 24.43
C PRO A 252 -21.81 -12.21 24.72
N PRO A 253 -22.18 -12.45 25.99
CA PRO A 253 -23.03 -13.58 26.35
C PRO A 253 -24.35 -13.52 25.57
N ASP A 254 -24.84 -14.69 25.14
CA ASP A 254 -26.13 -14.76 24.45
C ASP A 254 -27.21 -14.24 25.41
N ALA A 255 -27.95 -13.21 24.98
CA ALA A 255 -29.09 -12.64 25.71
C ALA A 255 -30.30 -13.56 25.66
#